data_AF-A0A1E3GWX9-F1
#
_entry.id   AF-A0A1E3GWX9-F1
#
_cell.length_a   1.000
_cell.length_b   1.000
_cell.length_c   1.000
_cell.angle_alpha   90.00
_cell.angle_beta   90.00
_cell.angle_gamma   90.00
#
_symmetry.space_group_name_H-M   'P 1'
#
loop_
_entity.id
_entity.type
_entity.pdbx_description
1 polymer ?
#
loop_
_entity_poly.entity_id
_entity_poly.type
_entity_poly.pdbx_seq_one_letter_code
_entity_poly.pdbx_strand_id
1 'polypeptide(L)'
;MAVDDRTEVVIAQAAPAGWSGPLTLVTAPGRAELLSGVERAVLPETFTALAGRAVVGDGSRFTAYAAETGALVATQPLSPGNLRLVTAAWFSLNPAVYARAAAGGARRRRAGRQRAAPWPRGAVVRRRDMLAGAAVLLAAGLTGLSPRAATATAATTGTMRLDADLFAAWRKRFVADDGRVVDDGNGGISHSEGQGYGMLLAAFADDRDGFARMWDWTRAHLARTDDALFSWRYDPKTAAPVSDPNNATDGDLLIAWALAEAGSRWQSDAARLSAAGIARAVLRGAVVETGGKPVILPGASGFRAGDRRDGPVINLSYWVFPAFPALADVVPEYDWRGLAASGLDLARRGRFGKQDLPPDWTALGGDRLRPANGFDPVFGWNALRVPLYLAMADLGDFGGSRADLAPYAALWPAGGARDPEAINLLTGKTVSAFGSSGYRAVPALVACALDGTPWPAALSRFEDEPYYPATLRLLALAAARTRYPECF
;
A
#
# COMPACT_ATOMS: atom_id res chain seq x y z
N MET A 1 -32.73 -6.05 -26.36
CA MET A 1 -31.87 -4.89 -26.05
C MET A 1 -30.60 -5.43 -25.43
N ALA A 2 -29.43 -5.00 -25.87
CA ALA A 2 -28.19 -5.26 -25.14
C ALA A 2 -28.36 -4.69 -23.72
N VAL A 3 -27.98 -5.47 -22.71
CA VAL A 3 -27.90 -4.98 -21.33
C VAL A 3 -26.58 -4.22 -21.23
N ASP A 4 -26.67 -2.96 -20.82
CA ASP A 4 -25.55 -2.02 -20.67
C ASP A 4 -24.60 -2.50 -19.56
N ASP A 5 -23.29 -2.34 -19.77
CA ASP A 5 -22.21 -2.62 -18.81
C ASP A 5 -22.30 -1.73 -17.55
N ARG A 6 -23.28 -0.81 -17.49
CA ARG A 6 -23.62 0.04 -16.33
C ARG A 6 -24.77 -0.49 -15.46
N THR A 7 -25.17 -1.75 -15.60
CA THR A 7 -26.29 -2.30 -14.81
C THR A 7 -25.78 -2.98 -13.55
N GLU A 8 -25.85 -2.30 -12.41
CA GLU A 8 -25.58 -2.89 -11.09
C GLU A 8 -26.79 -2.71 -10.16
N VAL A 9 -27.13 -3.79 -9.45
CA VAL A 9 -28.26 -4.01 -8.52
C VAL A 9 -29.54 -4.59 -9.14
N VAL A 10 -29.86 -5.81 -8.71
CA VAL A 10 -31.16 -6.47 -8.89
C VAL A 10 -31.85 -6.52 -7.53
N ILE A 11 -33.03 -5.92 -7.42
CA ILE A 11 -33.91 -6.00 -6.25
C ILE A 11 -35.10 -6.86 -6.65
N ALA A 12 -35.32 -7.97 -5.95
CA ALA A 12 -36.51 -8.80 -6.11
C ALA A 12 -37.28 -8.83 -4.79
N GLN A 13 -38.60 -8.61 -4.88
CA GLN A 13 -39.55 -8.79 -3.79
C GLN A 13 -40.39 -10.03 -4.08
N ALA A 14 -40.52 -10.91 -3.10
CA ALA A 14 -41.53 -11.95 -3.09
C ALA A 14 -42.11 -12.05 -1.68
N ALA A 15 -43.43 -12.27 -1.59
CA ALA A 15 -44.12 -12.57 -0.35
C ALA A 15 -44.44 -14.07 -0.32
N PRO A 16 -43.69 -14.90 0.43
CA PRO A 16 -44.03 -16.31 0.60
C PRO A 16 -45.33 -16.42 1.40
N ALA A 17 -46.19 -17.36 1.04
CA ALA A 17 -47.46 -17.58 1.74
C ALA A 17 -47.22 -17.86 3.24
N GLY A 18 -47.89 -17.08 4.11
CA GLY A 18 -47.82 -17.21 5.57
C GLY A 18 -46.82 -16.28 6.28
N TRP A 19 -46.16 -15.36 5.58
CA TRP A 19 -45.26 -14.36 6.18
C TRP A 19 -45.92 -12.96 6.16
N SER A 20 -46.01 -12.28 7.31
CA SER A 20 -46.76 -11.02 7.47
C SER A 20 -45.91 -9.76 7.27
N GLY A 21 -45.01 -9.76 6.28
CA GLY A 21 -44.20 -8.58 5.95
C GLY A 21 -43.45 -8.71 4.62
N PRO A 22 -43.05 -7.59 3.99
CA PRO A 22 -42.25 -7.64 2.77
C PRO A 22 -40.83 -8.15 3.09
N LEU A 23 -40.34 -9.10 2.29
CA LEU A 23 -38.96 -9.58 2.32
C LEU A 23 -38.19 -8.96 1.16
N THR A 24 -37.14 -8.18 1.45
CA THR A 24 -36.29 -7.55 0.42
C THR A 24 -35.00 -8.34 0.28
N LEU A 25 -34.74 -8.88 -0.91
CA LEU A 25 -33.47 -9.53 -1.23
C LEU A 25 -32.55 -8.52 -1.93
N VAL A 26 -31.39 -8.25 -1.33
CA VAL A 26 -30.32 -7.45 -1.93
C VAL A 26 -29.15 -8.39 -2.24
N THR A 27 -28.72 -8.44 -3.51
CA THR A 27 -27.56 -9.23 -3.93
C THR A 27 -26.52 -8.32 -4.59
N ALA A 28 -25.24 -8.52 -4.27
CA ALA A 28 -24.12 -7.81 -4.88
C ALA A 28 -22.99 -8.79 -5.24
N PRO A 29 -22.13 -8.48 -6.24
CA PRO A 29 -21.12 -9.42 -6.76
C PRO A 29 -20.03 -9.79 -5.75
N GLY A 30 -19.79 -8.97 -4.73
CA GLY A 30 -18.76 -9.17 -3.72
C GLY A 30 -19.14 -8.64 -2.33
N ARG A 31 -18.34 -9.04 -1.32
CA ARG A 31 -18.56 -8.69 0.10
C ARG A 31 -18.51 -7.17 0.35
N ALA A 32 -17.66 -6.45 -0.36
CA ALA A 32 -17.51 -5.01 -0.23
C ALA A 32 -18.71 -4.27 -0.85
N GLU A 33 -19.21 -4.68 -2.02
CA GLU A 33 -20.42 -4.09 -2.61
C GLU A 33 -21.69 -4.48 -1.84
N LEU A 34 -21.70 -5.66 -1.21
CA LEU A 34 -22.79 -6.09 -0.33
C LEU A 34 -22.82 -5.24 0.95
N LEU A 35 -21.67 -4.99 1.58
CA LEU A 35 -21.59 -4.12 2.76
C LEU A 35 -21.97 -2.68 2.43
N SER A 36 -21.46 -2.14 1.32
CA SER A 36 -21.83 -0.81 0.83
C SER A 36 -23.31 -0.74 0.39
N GLY A 37 -23.87 -1.81 -0.16
CA GLY A 37 -25.28 -1.91 -0.53
C GLY A 37 -26.20 -2.00 0.69
N VAL A 38 -25.78 -2.71 1.73
CA VAL A 38 -26.48 -2.80 3.02
C VAL A 38 -26.41 -1.45 3.75
N GLU A 39 -25.24 -0.81 3.83
CA GLU A 39 -25.08 0.53 4.40
C GLU A 39 -25.96 1.57 3.69
N ARG A 40 -26.05 1.49 2.36
CA ARG A 40 -26.95 2.35 1.56
C ARG A 40 -28.43 2.05 1.82
N ALA A 41 -28.80 0.79 2.06
CA ALA A 41 -30.17 0.37 2.37
C ALA A 41 -30.69 0.84 3.74
N VAL A 42 -29.80 1.27 4.65
CA VAL A 42 -30.16 1.79 5.98
C VAL A 42 -30.25 3.32 6.04
N LEU A 43 -29.94 4.03 4.94
CA LEU A 43 -29.99 5.50 4.87
C LEU A 43 -31.29 5.96 4.17
N PRO A 44 -32.26 6.55 4.91
CA PRO A 44 -33.57 6.93 4.36
C PRO A 44 -33.50 8.05 3.31
N GLU A 45 -32.49 8.91 3.41
CA GLU A 45 -32.32 10.13 2.62
C GLU A 45 -31.96 9.84 1.15
N THR A 46 -31.38 8.67 0.86
CA THR A 46 -30.70 8.38 -0.41
C THR A 46 -31.63 7.82 -1.50
N PHE A 47 -32.88 7.49 -1.19
CA PHE A 47 -33.78 6.75 -2.08
C PHE A 47 -35.00 7.52 -2.62
N THR A 48 -35.06 8.85 -2.50
CA THR A 48 -36.14 9.66 -3.10
C THR A 48 -36.06 9.77 -4.63
N ALA A 49 -35.05 9.18 -5.27
CA ALA A 49 -34.81 9.29 -6.72
C ALA A 49 -34.55 7.95 -7.44
N LEU A 50 -35.08 6.82 -6.93
CA LEU A 50 -35.05 5.57 -7.69
C LEU A 50 -36.07 5.61 -8.84
N ALA A 51 -35.57 5.72 -10.07
CA ALA A 51 -36.31 5.42 -11.28
C ALA A 51 -35.76 4.12 -11.88
N GLY A 52 -36.63 3.17 -12.24
CA GLY A 52 -36.16 1.88 -12.76
C GLY A 52 -37.28 0.91 -13.12
N ARG A 53 -36.90 -0.35 -13.36
CA ARG A 53 -37.84 -1.45 -13.62
C ARG A 53 -37.66 -2.56 -12.59
N ALA A 54 -38.75 -2.98 -11.96
CA ALA A 54 -38.76 -4.17 -11.11
C ALA A 54 -39.10 -5.40 -11.96
N VAL A 55 -38.39 -6.51 -11.79
CA VAL A 55 -38.67 -7.76 -12.52
C VAL A 55 -39.14 -8.80 -11.52
N VAL A 56 -40.39 -9.23 -11.66
CA VAL A 56 -40.97 -10.28 -10.83
C VAL A 56 -41.00 -11.57 -11.63
N GLY A 57 -40.53 -12.65 -11.03
CA GLY A 57 -40.56 -13.98 -11.62
C GLY A 57 -41.39 -14.95 -10.78
N ASP A 58 -42.25 -15.73 -11.43
CA ASP A 58 -43.04 -16.79 -10.78
C ASP A 58 -42.43 -18.19 -10.95
N GLY A 59 -41.15 -18.25 -11.35
CA GLY A 59 -40.42 -19.49 -11.61
C GLY A 59 -40.61 -20.05 -13.03
N SER A 60 -41.53 -19.52 -13.84
CA SER A 60 -41.73 -19.94 -15.24
C SER A 60 -41.76 -18.79 -16.25
N ARG A 61 -42.08 -17.58 -15.81
CA ARG A 61 -42.00 -16.34 -16.60
C ARG A 61 -41.48 -15.19 -15.74
N PHE A 62 -40.85 -14.21 -16.41
CA PHE A 62 -40.39 -12.97 -15.80
C PHE A 62 -41.12 -11.79 -16.45
N THR A 63 -41.67 -10.91 -15.62
CA THR A 63 -42.40 -9.72 -16.07
C THR A 63 -41.75 -8.47 -15.49
N ALA A 64 -41.41 -7.50 -16.34
CA ALA A 64 -40.81 -6.24 -15.92
C ALA A 64 -41.88 -5.14 -15.78
N TYR A 65 -41.94 -4.50 -14.62
CA TYR A 65 -42.81 -3.38 -14.30
C TYR A 65 -42.01 -2.09 -14.27
N ALA A 66 -42.60 -0.96 -14.69
CA ALA A 66 -42.03 0.34 -14.38
C ALA A 66 -42.17 0.58 -12.87
N ALA A 67 -41.08 0.92 -12.18
CA ALA A 67 -41.12 1.27 -10.78
C ALA A 67 -41.63 2.71 -10.68
N GLU A 68 -42.95 2.87 -10.59
CA GLU A 68 -43.55 4.16 -10.23
C GLU A 68 -43.68 4.23 -8.70
N THR A 69 -42.91 5.16 -8.12
CA THR A 69 -43.01 5.67 -6.73
C THR A 69 -43.47 4.63 -5.69
N GLY A 70 -42.57 3.71 -5.35
CA GLY A 70 -42.75 2.82 -4.19
C GLY A 70 -42.25 3.49 -2.92
N ALA A 71 -43.11 3.65 -1.92
CA ALA A 71 -42.70 4.05 -0.57
C ALA A 71 -41.87 2.94 0.09
N LEU A 72 -40.70 3.29 0.65
CA LEU A 72 -39.83 2.36 1.36
C LEU A 72 -40.19 2.31 2.85
N VAL A 73 -40.26 1.10 3.40
CA VAL A 73 -40.43 0.83 4.84
C VAL A 73 -39.11 0.31 5.39
N ALA A 74 -38.60 0.94 6.45
CA ALA A 74 -37.33 0.59 7.09
C ALA A 74 -37.35 -0.82 7.71
N THR A 75 -36.26 -1.58 7.55
CA THR A 75 -36.12 -2.93 8.15
C THR A 75 -35.35 -2.89 9.48
N GLN A 76 -35.86 -3.64 10.46
CA GLN A 76 -35.38 -3.81 11.84
C GLN A 76 -33.97 -4.45 11.95
N PRO A 77 -33.31 -4.41 13.13
CA PRO A 77 -31.90 -4.80 13.33
C PRO A 77 -31.60 -6.29 13.12
N LEU A 78 -30.31 -6.61 12.91
CA LEU A 78 -29.76 -7.96 12.73
C LEU A 78 -30.18 -8.93 13.86
N SER A 79 -30.91 -9.99 13.50
CA SER A 79 -31.27 -11.10 14.40
C SER A 79 -30.68 -12.44 13.90
N PRO A 80 -30.51 -13.44 14.79
CA PRO A 80 -30.10 -14.80 14.38
C PRO A 80 -31.03 -15.44 13.34
N GLY A 81 -32.30 -15.03 13.28
CA GLY A 81 -33.25 -15.44 12.25
C GLY A 81 -32.90 -14.88 10.87
N ASN A 82 -32.48 -13.61 10.80
CA ASN A 82 -32.03 -12.98 9.55
C ASN A 82 -30.76 -13.63 9.00
N LEU A 83 -29.84 -14.05 9.88
CA LEU A 83 -28.58 -14.70 9.48
C LEU A 83 -28.82 -16.06 8.80
N ARG A 84 -29.79 -16.85 9.27
CA ARG A 84 -30.17 -18.15 8.67
C ARG A 84 -30.77 -17.98 7.28
N LEU A 85 -31.59 -16.94 7.09
CA LEU A 85 -32.20 -16.61 5.79
C LEU A 85 -31.16 -16.13 4.77
N VAL A 86 -30.22 -15.28 5.18
CA VAL A 86 -29.08 -14.86 4.34
C VAL A 86 -28.24 -16.07 3.94
N THR A 87 -28.01 -17.00 4.86
CA THR A 87 -27.25 -18.23 4.60
C THR A 87 -27.98 -19.17 3.63
N ALA A 88 -29.28 -19.38 3.81
CA ALA A 88 -30.10 -20.21 2.92
C ALA A 88 -30.22 -19.62 1.50
N ALA A 89 -30.35 -18.28 1.40
CA ALA A 89 -30.36 -17.57 0.13
C ALA A 89 -29.02 -17.67 -0.60
N TRP A 90 -27.90 -17.56 0.13
CA TRP A 90 -26.57 -17.76 -0.43
C TRP A 90 -26.38 -19.18 -0.99
N PHE A 91 -26.82 -20.22 -0.28
CA PHE A 91 -26.74 -21.61 -0.79
C PHE A 91 -27.66 -21.86 -2.00
N SER A 92 -28.83 -21.22 -2.05
CA SER A 92 -29.77 -21.34 -3.18
C SER A 92 -29.28 -20.61 -4.44
N LEU A 93 -28.53 -19.51 -4.27
CA LEU A 93 -27.91 -18.72 -5.32
C LEU A 93 -26.56 -19.30 -5.81
N ASN A 94 -26.00 -20.26 -5.08
CA ASN A 94 -24.79 -20.99 -5.47
C ASN A 94 -25.10 -22.47 -5.76
N PRO A 95 -25.98 -22.79 -6.73
CA PRO A 95 -26.33 -24.18 -7.05
C PRO A 95 -25.12 -24.99 -7.54
N ALA A 96 -24.06 -24.30 -7.98
CA ALA A 96 -22.77 -24.90 -8.32
C ALA A 96 -22.06 -25.57 -7.14
N VAL A 97 -22.39 -25.28 -5.88
CA VAL A 97 -21.90 -26.03 -4.71
C VAL A 97 -22.53 -27.43 -4.67
N TYR A 98 -23.80 -27.55 -5.06
CA TYR A 98 -24.45 -28.85 -5.26
C TYR A 98 -23.98 -29.53 -6.57
N ALA A 99 -23.70 -28.75 -7.62
CA ALA A 99 -23.31 -29.29 -8.93
C ALA A 99 -21.79 -29.52 -9.13
N ARG A 100 -20.89 -28.94 -8.33
CA ARG A 100 -19.44 -29.25 -8.36
C ARG A 100 -19.06 -30.45 -7.50
N ALA A 101 -19.98 -30.94 -6.67
CA ALA A 101 -19.97 -32.34 -6.27
C ALA A 101 -20.34 -33.29 -7.44
N ALA A 102 -20.83 -32.77 -8.59
CA ALA A 102 -21.36 -33.53 -9.72
C ALA A 102 -20.89 -33.02 -11.12
N ALA A 103 -19.58 -33.06 -11.40
CA ALA A 103 -18.98 -33.35 -12.72
C ALA A 103 -19.14 -32.40 -13.96
N GLY A 104 -18.00 -31.84 -14.41
CA GLY A 104 -17.36 -32.12 -15.74
C GLY A 104 -18.06 -31.92 -17.11
N GLY A 105 -17.77 -30.78 -17.79
CA GLY A 105 -17.20 -30.79 -19.17
C GLY A 105 -17.95 -30.13 -20.37
N ALA A 106 -17.17 -29.38 -21.18
CA ALA A 106 -17.24 -29.05 -22.64
C ALA A 106 -17.77 -27.66 -23.15
N ARG A 107 -17.26 -27.23 -24.34
CA ARG A 107 -16.99 -25.86 -24.91
C ARG A 107 -17.98 -25.31 -25.98
N ARG A 108 -18.06 -23.96 -26.08
CA ARG A 108 -18.31 -22.91 -27.15
C ARG A 108 -18.94 -23.22 -28.56
N ARG A 109 -19.79 -22.28 -29.07
CA ARG A 109 -19.69 -21.54 -30.39
C ARG A 109 -20.78 -20.44 -30.59
N ARG A 110 -20.57 -19.49 -31.52
CA ARG A 110 -21.33 -18.22 -31.79
C ARG A 110 -21.86 -18.20 -33.24
N ALA A 111 -23.05 -17.62 -33.50
CA ALA A 111 -23.50 -16.80 -34.67
C ALA A 111 -24.93 -17.09 -35.18
N GLY A 112 -25.67 -16.01 -35.55
CA GLY A 112 -26.59 -16.01 -36.70
C GLY A 112 -28.10 -16.06 -36.46
N ARG A 113 -28.76 -14.92 -36.70
CA ARG A 113 -30.22 -14.63 -36.76
C ARG A 113 -31.07 -15.65 -37.55
N GLN A 114 -32.28 -15.97 -37.05
CA GLN A 114 -33.55 -16.01 -37.80
C GLN A 114 -34.76 -16.26 -36.85
N ARG A 115 -35.97 -16.05 -37.37
CA ARG A 115 -37.23 -15.65 -36.70
C ARG A 115 -37.95 -16.73 -35.87
N ALA A 116 -38.88 -16.24 -35.05
CA ALA A 116 -39.70 -16.91 -34.05
C ALA A 116 -40.73 -17.93 -34.58
N ALA A 117 -40.98 -19.00 -33.81
CA ALA A 117 -42.27 -19.43 -33.24
C ALA A 117 -42.07 -20.76 -32.43
N PRO A 118 -43.11 -21.35 -31.81
CA PRO A 118 -43.25 -21.62 -30.37
C PRO A 118 -42.69 -22.97 -29.89
N TRP A 119 -42.44 -23.08 -28.57
CA TRP A 119 -41.85 -24.27 -27.94
C TRP A 119 -42.92 -25.23 -27.39
N PRO A 120 -42.82 -26.54 -27.68
CA PRO A 120 -43.13 -27.53 -26.66
C PRO A 120 -42.08 -28.65 -26.53
N ARG A 121 -41.73 -28.90 -25.26
CA ARG A 121 -41.35 -30.17 -24.58
C ARG A 121 -40.62 -31.28 -25.36
N GLY A 122 -39.43 -31.66 -24.86
CA GLY A 122 -38.95 -33.06 -24.89
C GLY A 122 -37.50 -33.29 -25.37
N ALA A 123 -36.71 -33.93 -24.50
CA ALA A 123 -35.61 -34.89 -24.77
C ALA A 123 -34.25 -34.47 -25.42
N VAL A 124 -33.21 -34.51 -24.58
CA VAL A 124 -31.87 -35.16 -24.67
C VAL A 124 -31.18 -35.36 -26.04
N VAL A 125 -29.92 -34.87 -26.19
CA VAL A 125 -28.94 -35.37 -27.19
C VAL A 125 -27.51 -35.49 -26.62
N ARG A 126 -26.80 -36.55 -27.03
CA ARG A 126 -25.53 -37.11 -26.51
C ARG A 126 -24.26 -36.50 -27.16
N ARG A 127 -23.14 -36.59 -26.43
CA ARG A 127 -21.76 -36.24 -26.82
C ARG A 127 -21.19 -37.19 -27.88
N ARG A 128 -21.06 -36.72 -29.12
CA ARG A 128 -20.01 -37.10 -30.09
C ARG A 128 -20.05 -36.04 -31.18
N ASP A 129 -18.89 -35.75 -31.76
CA ASP A 129 -18.68 -34.78 -32.86
C ASP A 129 -18.40 -33.34 -32.39
N MET A 130 -17.11 -32.98 -32.24
CA MET A 130 -16.51 -31.75 -32.81
C MET A 130 -15.00 -31.68 -32.47
N LEU A 131 -14.15 -32.04 -33.44
CA LEU A 131 -12.73 -31.65 -33.57
C LEU A 131 -12.40 -31.48 -35.06
N ALA A 132 -11.90 -30.30 -35.48
CA ALA A 132 -10.88 -30.06 -36.54
C ALA A 132 -10.87 -28.60 -37.06
N GLY A 133 -9.65 -28.09 -37.36
CA GLY A 133 -9.35 -26.91 -38.20
C GLY A 133 -8.98 -25.62 -37.43
N ALA A 134 -7.88 -24.90 -37.67
CA ALA A 134 -7.05 -24.77 -38.87
C ALA A 134 -5.65 -24.15 -38.58
N ALA A 135 -4.72 -24.34 -39.53
CA ALA A 135 -3.41 -23.68 -39.63
C ALA A 135 -3.16 -23.21 -41.09
N VAL A 136 -2.19 -22.27 -41.22
CA VAL A 136 -1.37 -21.88 -42.39
C VAL A 136 -1.77 -20.64 -43.24
N LEU A 137 -0.71 -19.83 -43.52
CA LEU A 137 -0.42 -18.84 -44.60
C LEU A 137 -0.45 -17.36 -44.15
N LEU A 138 0.53 -16.47 -44.41
CA LEU A 138 1.55 -16.37 -45.48
C LEU A 138 2.71 -15.42 -45.08
N ALA A 139 3.90 -15.63 -45.66
CA ALA A 139 5.06 -14.72 -45.65
C ALA A 139 5.42 -14.30 -47.08
N ALA A 140 5.81 -13.02 -47.29
CA ALA A 140 6.85 -12.51 -48.22
C ALA A 140 6.63 -11.01 -48.56
N GLY A 141 7.66 -10.18 -48.39
CA GLY A 141 7.72 -8.83 -49.00
C GLY A 141 8.59 -7.78 -48.29
N LEU A 142 9.87 -7.71 -48.69
CA LEU A 142 10.75 -6.51 -48.76
C LEU A 142 11.45 -5.96 -47.49
N THR A 143 12.66 -6.48 -47.32
CA THR A 143 13.97 -5.81 -47.11
C THR A 143 14.04 -4.29 -46.92
N GLY A 144 14.81 -3.85 -45.91
CA GLY A 144 15.65 -2.66 -46.05
C GLY A 144 15.58 -1.58 -44.96
N LEU A 145 15.62 -1.92 -43.68
CA LEU A 145 16.18 -1.04 -42.63
C LEU A 145 16.85 -1.91 -41.58
N SER A 146 18.17 -1.78 -41.42
CA SER A 146 18.87 -2.37 -40.27
C SER A 146 18.26 -1.79 -39.00
N PRO A 147 17.67 -2.59 -38.10
CA PRO A 147 17.48 -2.12 -36.75
C PRO A 147 18.88 -2.12 -36.16
N ARG A 148 19.48 -0.92 -36.06
CA ARG A 148 20.51 -0.70 -35.06
C ARG A 148 19.80 -1.00 -33.75
N ALA A 149 19.99 -2.23 -33.26
CA ALA A 149 19.57 -2.63 -31.95
C ALA A 149 20.36 -1.74 -31.00
N ALA A 150 19.79 -0.57 -30.68
CA ALA A 150 20.09 0.09 -29.45
C ALA A 150 19.64 -0.92 -28.39
N THR A 151 20.59 -1.71 -27.91
CA THR A 151 20.52 -2.27 -26.58
C THR A 151 20.48 -1.08 -25.62
N ALA A 152 19.29 -0.48 -25.50
CA ALA A 152 18.89 0.09 -24.24
C ALA A 152 18.86 -1.12 -23.30
N THR A 153 19.97 -1.35 -22.60
CA THR A 153 19.90 -1.98 -21.30
C THR A 153 18.92 -1.14 -20.50
N ALA A 154 17.65 -1.52 -20.52
CA ALA A 154 16.74 -1.17 -19.46
C ALA A 154 17.43 -1.71 -18.20
N ALA A 155 18.08 -0.81 -17.46
CA ALA A 155 18.51 -1.12 -16.11
C ALA A 155 17.24 -1.59 -15.42
N THR A 156 17.13 -2.90 -15.22
CA THR A 156 16.03 -3.46 -14.46
C THR A 156 16.30 -2.93 -13.06
N THR A 157 15.50 -1.97 -12.63
CA THR A 157 15.46 -1.40 -11.28
C THR A 157 15.52 -2.58 -10.31
N GLY A 158 16.73 -2.94 -9.85
CA GLY A 158 16.96 -4.21 -9.19
C GLY A 158 16.13 -4.28 -7.91
N THR A 159 15.42 -5.39 -7.71
CA THR A 159 14.77 -5.64 -6.42
C THR A 159 15.85 -5.67 -5.34
N MET A 160 15.66 -4.90 -4.26
CA MET A 160 16.64 -4.89 -3.17
C MET A 160 16.82 -6.30 -2.59
N ARG A 161 18.08 -6.64 -2.30
CA ARG A 161 18.46 -7.92 -1.72
C ARG A 161 19.29 -7.71 -0.48
N LEU A 162 19.05 -8.56 0.52
CA LEU A 162 19.81 -8.61 1.76
C LEU A 162 20.34 -10.03 1.96
N ASP A 163 21.54 -10.14 2.52
CA ASP A 163 22.11 -11.42 2.91
C ASP A 163 21.28 -12.06 4.03
N ALA A 164 20.96 -13.36 3.88
CA ALA A 164 20.08 -14.07 4.80
C ALA A 164 20.67 -14.18 6.20
N ASP A 165 21.99 -14.31 6.34
CA ASP A 165 22.65 -14.42 7.64
C ASP A 165 22.67 -13.07 8.37
N LEU A 166 22.87 -11.97 7.63
CA LEU A 166 22.73 -10.62 8.19
C LEU A 166 21.32 -10.36 8.70
N PHE A 167 20.30 -10.75 7.93
CA PHE A 167 18.92 -10.63 8.36
C PHE A 167 18.63 -11.55 9.56
N ALA A 168 19.13 -12.79 9.56
CA ALA A 168 18.94 -13.72 10.68
C ALA A 168 19.54 -13.18 11.98
N ALA A 169 20.72 -12.55 11.92
CA ALA A 169 21.35 -11.90 13.07
C ALA A 169 20.48 -10.74 13.62
N TRP A 170 19.99 -9.87 12.73
CA TRP A 170 19.08 -8.79 13.10
C TRP A 170 17.76 -9.31 13.67
N ARG A 171 17.14 -10.29 13.00
CA ARG A 171 15.87 -10.90 13.41
C ARG A 171 16.00 -11.52 14.80
N LYS A 172 17.08 -12.24 15.07
CA LYS A 172 17.36 -12.83 16.39
C LYS A 172 17.43 -11.76 17.49
N ARG A 173 17.89 -10.56 17.18
CA ARG A 173 18.10 -9.49 18.17
C ARG A 173 16.85 -8.64 18.42
N PHE A 174 16.03 -8.44 17.39
CA PHE A 174 14.95 -7.45 17.42
C PHE A 174 13.56 -8.01 17.16
N VAL A 175 13.40 -9.28 16.77
CA VAL A 175 12.07 -9.87 16.51
C VAL A 175 11.78 -10.92 17.59
N ALA A 176 10.74 -10.68 18.38
CA ALA A 176 10.23 -11.64 19.34
C ALA A 176 9.52 -12.81 18.65
N ASP A 177 9.32 -13.90 19.38
CA ASP A 177 8.74 -15.15 18.84
C ASP A 177 7.34 -14.97 18.24
N ASP A 178 6.58 -14.01 18.76
CA ASP A 178 5.24 -13.65 18.29
C ASP A 178 5.23 -12.80 17.01
N GLY A 179 6.39 -12.39 16.48
CA GLY A 179 6.50 -11.53 15.31
C GLY A 179 6.61 -10.03 15.62
N ARG A 180 6.71 -9.65 16.90
CA ARG A 180 6.90 -8.25 17.30
C ARG A 180 8.32 -7.78 17.08
N VAL A 181 8.50 -6.67 16.37
CA VAL A 181 9.77 -5.95 16.27
C VAL A 181 9.92 -5.05 17.50
N VAL A 182 11.03 -5.20 18.23
CA VAL A 182 11.27 -4.60 19.54
C VAL A 182 12.34 -3.52 19.42
N ASP A 183 11.96 -2.28 19.76
CA ASP A 183 12.89 -1.17 19.93
C ASP A 183 13.49 -1.20 21.35
N ASP A 184 14.65 -1.82 21.47
CA ASP A 184 15.39 -1.93 22.71
C ASP A 184 16.06 -0.62 23.14
N GLY A 185 16.25 0.32 22.21
CA GLY A 185 16.70 1.68 22.49
C GLY A 185 15.64 2.55 23.14
N ASN A 186 14.36 2.19 22.99
CA ASN A 186 13.23 2.96 23.49
C ASN A 186 12.32 2.16 24.45
N GLY A 187 12.94 1.40 25.35
CA GLY A 187 12.21 0.73 26.43
C GLY A 187 11.42 -0.51 26.01
N GLY A 188 11.70 -1.11 24.85
CA GLY A 188 11.12 -2.36 24.39
C GLY A 188 9.73 -2.23 23.77
N ILE A 189 9.35 -1.00 23.38
CA ILE A 189 8.12 -0.72 22.65
C ILE A 189 8.24 -1.18 21.19
N SER A 190 7.11 -1.20 20.51
CA SER A 190 7.01 -1.51 19.09
C SER A 190 6.26 -0.40 18.37
N HIS A 191 6.63 -0.15 17.12
CA HIS A 191 5.99 0.87 16.29
C HIS A 191 5.57 0.29 14.95
N SER A 192 4.58 0.91 14.29
CA SER A 192 4.23 0.57 12.91
C SER A 192 5.44 0.70 11.97
N GLU A 193 6.28 1.73 12.18
CA GLU A 193 7.58 1.90 11.52
C GLU A 193 8.47 0.66 11.71
N GLY A 194 8.60 0.18 12.94
CA GLY A 194 9.47 -0.95 13.25
C GLY A 194 9.00 -2.25 12.60
N GLN A 195 7.69 -2.50 12.64
CA GLN A 195 7.09 -3.60 11.90
C GLN A 195 7.34 -3.48 10.39
N GLY A 196 7.14 -2.29 9.83
CA GLY A 196 7.38 -2.01 8.41
C GLY A 196 8.82 -2.31 7.99
N TYR A 197 9.81 -1.85 8.75
CA TYR A 197 11.22 -2.18 8.48
C TYR A 197 11.52 -3.66 8.60
N GLY A 198 11.04 -4.33 9.66
CA GLY A 198 11.24 -5.77 9.82
C GLY A 198 10.67 -6.57 8.65
N MET A 199 9.43 -6.26 8.24
CA MET A 199 8.78 -6.87 7.09
C MET A 199 9.55 -6.60 5.79
N LEU A 200 10.06 -5.39 5.60
CA LEU A 200 10.83 -5.03 4.41
C LEU A 200 12.17 -5.79 4.35
N LEU A 201 12.91 -5.84 5.46
CA LEU A 201 14.17 -6.59 5.56
C LEU A 201 13.94 -8.09 5.33
N ALA A 202 12.85 -8.66 5.86
CA ALA A 202 12.46 -10.04 5.59
C ALA A 202 12.18 -10.28 4.10
N ALA A 203 11.46 -9.37 3.44
CA ALA A 203 11.24 -9.45 2.00
C ALA A 203 12.57 -9.39 1.23
N PHE A 204 13.49 -8.48 1.58
CA PHE A 204 14.80 -8.38 0.94
C PHE A 204 15.67 -9.63 1.12
N ALA A 205 15.56 -10.28 2.27
CA ALA A 205 16.26 -11.52 2.60
C ALA A 205 15.54 -12.80 2.13
N ASP A 206 14.36 -12.67 1.50
CA ASP A 206 13.52 -13.80 1.08
C ASP A 206 13.03 -14.71 2.25
N ASP A 207 12.91 -14.15 3.47
CA ASP A 207 12.38 -14.86 4.65
C ASP A 207 10.85 -14.72 4.73
N ARG A 208 10.16 -15.59 3.98
CA ARG A 208 8.69 -15.60 3.93
C ARG A 208 8.03 -15.90 5.28
N ASP A 209 8.61 -16.79 6.07
CA ASP A 209 8.03 -17.20 7.35
C ASP A 209 8.20 -16.10 8.40
N GLY A 210 9.38 -15.46 8.44
CA GLY A 210 9.62 -14.27 9.26
C GLY A 210 8.68 -13.13 8.89
N PHE A 211 8.52 -12.86 7.60
CA PHE A 211 7.57 -11.87 7.10
C PHE A 211 6.14 -12.15 7.57
N ALA A 212 5.66 -13.38 7.41
CA ALA A 212 4.30 -13.77 7.76
C ALA A 212 4.04 -13.56 9.26
N ARG A 213 4.96 -13.96 10.13
CA ARG A 213 4.85 -13.73 11.58
C ARG A 213 4.77 -12.26 11.93
N MET A 214 5.65 -11.43 11.36
CA MET A 214 5.62 -9.98 11.61
C MET A 214 4.33 -9.34 11.10
N TRP A 215 3.85 -9.76 9.92
CA TRP A 215 2.60 -9.26 9.36
C TRP A 215 1.38 -9.64 10.20
N ASP A 216 1.29 -10.89 10.65
CA ASP A 216 0.21 -11.35 11.51
C ASP A 216 0.19 -10.61 12.84
N TRP A 217 1.36 -10.42 13.46
CA TRP A 217 1.48 -9.60 14.66
C TRP A 217 1.01 -8.16 14.43
N THR A 218 1.47 -7.53 13.35
CA THR A 218 1.12 -6.14 12.99
C THR A 218 -0.39 -5.98 12.84
N ARG A 219 -1.06 -6.89 12.12
CA ARG A 219 -2.51 -6.86 11.97
C ARG A 219 -3.25 -7.09 13.29
N ALA A 220 -2.78 -8.02 14.11
CA ALA A 220 -3.46 -8.39 15.34
C ALA A 220 -3.39 -7.28 16.42
N HIS A 221 -2.29 -6.52 16.46
CA HIS A 221 -2.03 -5.59 17.54
C HIS A 221 -2.10 -4.12 17.15
N LEU A 222 -1.79 -3.76 15.89
CA LEU A 222 -1.72 -2.37 15.46
C LEU A 222 -2.82 -1.96 14.49
N ALA A 223 -3.52 -2.89 13.84
CA ALA A 223 -4.54 -2.50 12.87
C ALA A 223 -5.64 -1.67 13.53
N ARG A 224 -5.96 -0.53 12.91
CA ARG A 224 -7.09 0.30 13.32
C ARG A 224 -8.40 -0.37 12.89
N THR A 225 -9.49 -0.01 13.57
CA THR A 225 -10.82 -0.61 13.35
C THR A 225 -11.67 0.16 12.35
N ASP A 226 -11.33 1.41 12.08
CA ASP A 226 -12.07 2.37 11.25
C ASP A 226 -11.50 2.52 9.84
N ASP A 227 -10.25 2.12 9.62
CA ASP A 227 -9.57 2.18 8.32
C ASP A 227 -8.52 1.06 8.18
N ALA A 228 -7.72 1.13 7.10
CA ALA A 228 -6.65 0.16 6.84
C ALA A 228 -5.25 0.66 7.29
N LEU A 229 -5.20 1.63 8.20
CA LEU A 229 -3.96 2.16 8.78
C LEU A 229 -3.63 1.44 10.09
N PHE A 230 -2.44 1.72 10.63
CA PHE A 230 -1.95 1.09 11.86
C PHE A 230 -1.68 2.13 12.94
N SER A 231 -2.17 1.87 14.15
CA SER A 231 -1.79 2.61 15.34
C SER A 231 -0.28 2.60 15.48
N TRP A 232 0.30 3.76 15.73
CA TRP A 232 1.74 3.94 15.54
C TRP A 232 2.60 3.28 16.62
N ARG A 233 2.04 3.04 17.83
CA ARG A 233 2.79 2.57 19.00
C ARG A 233 2.07 1.47 19.78
N TYR A 234 2.86 0.49 20.20
CA TYR A 234 2.50 -0.57 21.13
C TYR A 234 3.50 -0.60 22.30
N ASP A 235 2.99 -0.46 23.52
CA ASP A 235 3.77 -0.54 24.75
C ASP A 235 3.36 -1.76 25.58
N PRO A 236 4.16 -2.85 25.60
CA PRO A 236 3.81 -4.07 26.32
C PRO A 236 3.74 -3.89 27.84
N LYS A 237 4.21 -2.76 28.39
CA LYS A 237 4.29 -2.51 29.82
C LYS A 237 3.03 -1.83 30.38
N THR A 238 2.09 -1.44 29.53
CA THR A 238 0.85 -0.76 29.92
C THR A 238 -0.36 -1.70 29.86
N ALA A 239 -1.41 -1.37 30.62
CA ALA A 239 -2.66 -2.15 30.60
C ALA A 239 -3.44 -2.02 29.29
N ALA A 240 -3.24 -0.92 28.56
CA ALA A 240 -3.76 -0.69 27.22
C ALA A 240 -2.56 -0.49 26.28
N PRO A 241 -1.98 -1.58 25.73
CA PRO A 241 -0.72 -1.50 24.98
C PRO A 241 -0.77 -0.54 23.79
N VAL A 242 -1.94 -0.39 23.17
CA VAL A 242 -2.21 0.65 22.16
C VAL A 242 -3.09 1.72 22.79
N SER A 243 -2.47 2.72 23.40
CA SER A 243 -3.19 3.83 24.05
C SER A 243 -3.46 5.01 23.12
N ASP A 244 -2.69 5.15 22.04
CA ASP A 244 -2.87 6.16 21.01
C ASP A 244 -3.27 5.48 19.70
N PRO A 245 -4.52 5.68 19.22
CA PRO A 245 -4.99 5.04 18.00
C PRO A 245 -4.46 5.74 16.73
N ASN A 246 -3.81 6.91 16.81
CA ASN A 246 -3.34 7.62 15.62
C ASN A 246 -2.31 6.79 14.85
N ASN A 247 -2.20 7.02 13.54
CA ASN A 247 -1.19 6.37 12.72
C ASN A 247 0.10 7.19 12.63
N ALA A 248 1.15 6.55 12.15
CA ALA A 248 2.35 7.20 11.62
C ALA A 248 2.50 6.79 10.15
N THR A 249 2.40 7.78 9.26
CA THR A 249 2.25 7.54 7.83
C THR A 249 3.49 6.89 7.20
N ASP A 250 4.69 7.12 7.74
CA ASP A 250 5.89 6.41 7.30
C ASP A 250 5.79 4.91 7.60
N GLY A 251 5.31 4.54 8.79
CA GLY A 251 5.03 3.15 9.16
C GLY A 251 4.02 2.51 8.22
N ASP A 252 2.92 3.20 7.90
CA ASP A 252 1.92 2.67 6.96
C ASP A 252 2.51 2.48 5.54
N LEU A 253 3.31 3.44 5.06
CA LEU A 253 3.99 3.35 3.76
C LEU A 253 5.03 2.23 3.73
N LEU A 254 5.79 2.02 4.81
CA LEU A 254 6.76 0.93 4.94
C LEU A 254 6.06 -0.44 4.94
N ILE A 255 4.96 -0.59 5.67
CA ILE A 255 4.16 -1.83 5.68
C ILE A 255 3.57 -2.09 4.29
N ALA A 256 2.99 -1.07 3.66
CA ALA A 256 2.44 -1.19 2.31
C ALA A 256 3.53 -1.57 1.29
N TRP A 257 4.71 -0.96 1.38
CA TRP A 257 5.85 -1.29 0.52
C TRP A 257 6.31 -2.73 0.74
N ALA A 258 6.51 -3.16 1.98
CA ALA A 258 6.90 -4.53 2.29
C ALA A 258 5.89 -5.56 1.75
N LEU A 259 4.59 -5.27 1.82
CA LEU A 259 3.54 -6.11 1.25
C LEU A 259 3.54 -6.10 -0.29
N ALA A 260 3.85 -4.98 -0.93
CA ALA A 260 4.02 -4.91 -2.38
C ALA A 260 5.23 -5.73 -2.83
N GLU A 261 6.36 -5.62 -2.12
CA GLU A 261 7.56 -6.45 -2.34
C GLU A 261 7.27 -7.94 -2.17
N ALA A 262 6.57 -8.32 -1.10
CA ALA A 262 6.12 -9.70 -0.88
C ALA A 262 5.17 -10.19 -1.98
N GLY A 263 4.26 -9.33 -2.43
CA GLY A 263 3.32 -9.61 -3.51
C GLY A 263 4.01 -9.83 -4.86
N SER A 264 5.09 -9.09 -5.12
CA SER A 264 5.94 -9.28 -6.30
C SER A 264 6.79 -10.55 -6.17
N ARG A 265 7.54 -10.68 -5.07
CA ARG A 265 8.53 -11.74 -4.85
C ARG A 265 7.91 -13.13 -4.74
N TRP A 266 6.83 -13.26 -3.96
CA TRP A 266 6.17 -14.54 -3.70
C TRP A 266 4.88 -14.74 -4.48
N GLN A 267 4.59 -13.87 -5.46
CA GLN A 267 3.39 -13.93 -6.30
C GLN A 267 2.10 -14.03 -5.45
N SER A 268 2.04 -13.23 -4.38
CA SER A 268 0.95 -13.25 -3.41
C SER A 268 -0.08 -12.15 -3.71
N ASP A 269 -1.20 -12.52 -4.33
CA ASP A 269 -2.31 -11.59 -4.58
C ASP A 269 -2.87 -10.99 -3.29
N ALA A 270 -2.92 -11.78 -2.21
CA ALA A 270 -3.35 -11.29 -0.91
C ALA A 270 -2.46 -10.16 -0.39
N ALA A 271 -1.13 -10.31 -0.53
CA ALA A 271 -0.19 -9.25 -0.13
C ALA A 271 -0.34 -8.01 -1.01
N ARG A 272 -0.50 -8.16 -2.33
CA ARG A 272 -0.77 -7.04 -3.26
C ARG A 272 -2.06 -6.29 -2.90
N LEU A 273 -3.13 -7.02 -2.59
CA LEU A 273 -4.41 -6.44 -2.18
C LEU A 273 -4.30 -5.69 -0.85
N SER A 274 -3.58 -6.25 0.14
CA SER A 274 -3.31 -5.56 1.40
C SER A 274 -2.47 -4.29 1.20
N ALA A 275 -1.40 -4.36 0.39
CA ALA A 275 -0.58 -3.20 0.04
C ALA A 275 -1.42 -2.08 -0.60
N ALA A 276 -2.25 -2.43 -1.58
CA ALA A 276 -3.14 -1.48 -2.25
C ALA A 276 -4.16 -0.86 -1.29
N GLY A 277 -4.72 -1.66 -0.37
CA GLY A 277 -5.65 -1.20 0.65
C GLY A 277 -5.05 -0.15 1.58
N ILE A 278 -3.85 -0.43 2.10
CA ILE A 278 -3.11 0.46 3.00
C ILE A 278 -2.68 1.74 2.25
N ALA A 279 -2.10 1.60 1.06
CA ALA A 279 -1.71 2.75 0.24
C ALA A 279 -2.90 3.67 -0.05
N ARG A 280 -4.06 3.13 -0.47
CA ARG A 280 -5.27 3.94 -0.66
C ARG A 280 -5.77 4.57 0.64
N ALA A 281 -5.61 3.92 1.80
CA ALA A 281 -5.95 4.52 3.08
C ALA A 281 -5.03 5.69 3.44
N VAL A 282 -3.72 5.57 3.19
CA VAL A 282 -2.76 6.67 3.34
C VAL A 282 -3.14 7.84 2.45
N LEU A 283 -3.42 7.58 1.17
CA LEU A 283 -3.80 8.62 0.21
C LEU A 283 -5.09 9.37 0.61
N ARG A 284 -6.07 8.67 1.23
CA ARG A 284 -7.31 9.32 1.71
C ARG A 284 -7.14 10.04 3.05
N GLY A 285 -6.44 9.43 4.00
CA GLY A 285 -6.39 9.88 5.39
C GLY A 285 -5.25 10.83 5.71
N ALA A 286 -4.11 10.67 5.03
CA ALA A 286 -2.84 11.31 5.37
C ALA A 286 -2.17 12.02 4.19
N VAL A 287 -2.82 12.15 3.03
CA VAL A 287 -2.38 13.05 1.95
C VAL A 287 -3.37 14.19 1.79
N VAL A 288 -2.86 15.42 1.71
CA VAL A 288 -3.69 16.63 1.53
C VAL A 288 -3.08 17.54 0.47
N GLU A 289 -3.92 18.39 -0.13
CA GLU A 289 -3.46 19.43 -1.04
C GLU A 289 -3.07 20.70 -0.26
N THR A 290 -1.88 21.23 -0.54
CA THR A 290 -1.44 22.55 -0.05
C THR A 290 -0.68 23.28 -1.14
N GLY A 291 -1.05 24.54 -1.42
CA GLY A 291 -0.45 25.31 -2.51
C GLY A 291 -0.54 24.64 -3.89
N GLY A 292 -1.59 23.83 -4.12
CA GLY A 292 -1.79 23.07 -5.36
C GLY A 292 -0.85 21.88 -5.56
N LYS A 293 -0.23 21.38 -4.48
CA LYS A 293 0.60 20.18 -4.49
C LYS A 293 0.16 19.21 -3.38
N PRO A 294 0.24 17.89 -3.63
CA PRO A 294 -0.05 16.89 -2.61
C PRO A 294 1.07 16.83 -1.57
N VAL A 295 0.72 16.70 -0.29
CA VAL A 295 1.68 16.56 0.81
C VAL A 295 1.29 15.44 1.75
N ILE A 296 2.30 14.71 2.23
CA ILE A 296 2.14 13.64 3.21
C ILE A 296 2.12 14.25 4.61
N LEU A 297 1.01 14.06 5.31
CA LEU A 297 0.88 14.34 6.73
C LEU A 297 1.53 13.21 7.53
N PRO A 298 2.23 13.51 8.63
CA PRO A 298 2.85 12.52 9.50
C PRO A 298 1.87 11.52 10.14
N GLY A 299 0.60 11.91 10.25
CA GLY A 299 -0.50 11.06 10.69
C GLY A 299 -1.84 11.65 10.24
N ALA A 300 -2.90 10.85 10.34
CA ALA A 300 -4.26 11.22 9.94
C ALA A 300 -4.82 12.38 10.78
N SER A 301 -4.35 12.50 12.02
CA SER A 301 -4.74 13.54 12.99
C SER A 301 -3.53 14.30 13.55
N GLY A 302 -3.69 15.62 13.80
CA GLY A 302 -2.74 16.45 14.56
C GLY A 302 -1.74 17.26 13.73
N PHE A 303 -1.81 17.19 12.41
CA PHE A 303 -0.82 17.76 11.49
C PHE A 303 -1.40 18.62 10.37
N ARG A 304 -2.73 18.74 10.29
CA ARG A 304 -3.42 19.56 9.28
C ARG A 304 -3.26 21.05 9.57
N ALA A 305 -3.66 21.88 8.60
CA ALA A 305 -3.60 23.34 8.73
C ALA A 305 -4.31 23.88 9.98
N GLY A 306 -5.48 23.31 10.32
CA GLY A 306 -6.26 23.70 11.50
C GLY A 306 -5.77 23.11 12.82
N ASP A 307 -4.92 22.09 12.80
CA ASP A 307 -4.53 21.34 14.00
C ASP A 307 -3.39 22.05 14.76
N ARG A 308 -2.62 22.89 14.06
CA ARG A 308 -1.44 23.57 14.60
C ARG A 308 -1.37 25.01 14.12
N ARG A 309 -0.84 25.90 14.96
CA ARG A 309 -0.71 27.34 14.67
C ARG A 309 0.06 27.64 13.38
N ASP A 310 1.01 26.79 13.03
CA ASP A 310 1.85 26.86 11.83
C ASP A 310 1.63 25.68 10.88
N GLY A 311 0.47 25.02 11.01
CA GLY A 311 0.09 23.89 10.17
C GLY A 311 -0.13 24.28 8.69
N PRO A 312 -0.11 23.31 7.76
CA PRO A 312 0.21 21.89 8.01
C PRO A 312 1.66 21.68 8.44
N VAL A 313 1.92 20.67 9.27
CA VAL A 313 3.28 20.25 9.66
C VAL A 313 3.58 18.90 9.03
N ILE A 314 4.75 18.80 8.40
CA ILE A 314 5.23 17.58 7.76
C ILE A 314 6.54 17.11 8.38
N ASN A 315 6.87 15.86 8.14
CA ASN A 315 8.18 15.29 8.40
C ASN A 315 8.71 14.74 7.08
N LEU A 316 9.80 15.32 6.55
CA LEU A 316 10.31 14.94 5.23
C LEU A 316 10.85 13.50 5.20
N SER A 317 11.20 12.93 6.35
CA SER A 317 11.56 11.51 6.43
C SER A 317 10.38 10.56 6.17
N TYR A 318 9.15 11.07 6.10
CA TYR A 318 7.96 10.26 5.82
C TYR A 318 7.70 10.14 4.31
N TRP A 319 8.45 10.88 3.48
CA TRP A 319 8.57 10.56 2.07
C TRP A 319 9.48 9.33 1.92
N VAL A 320 8.88 8.16 2.08
CA VAL A 320 9.52 6.87 1.78
C VAL A 320 9.62 6.72 0.26
N PHE A 321 10.43 7.57 -0.38
CA PHE A 321 10.64 7.62 -1.83
C PHE A 321 10.84 6.24 -2.50
N PRO A 322 11.62 5.29 -1.93
CA PRO A 322 11.81 3.99 -2.58
C PRO A 322 10.56 3.11 -2.60
N ALA A 323 9.53 3.43 -1.80
CA ALA A 323 8.24 2.73 -1.84
C ALA A 323 7.40 3.11 -3.07
N PHE A 324 7.51 4.33 -3.58
CA PHE A 324 6.57 4.85 -4.58
C PHE A 324 6.50 4.04 -5.88
N PRO A 325 7.61 3.51 -6.45
CA PRO A 325 7.53 2.61 -7.60
C PRO A 325 6.70 1.35 -7.30
N ALA A 326 6.95 0.68 -6.16
CA ALA A 326 6.23 -0.52 -5.77
C ALA A 326 4.76 -0.24 -5.46
N LEU A 327 4.45 0.93 -4.90
CA LEU A 327 3.07 1.35 -4.62
C LEU A 327 2.32 1.76 -5.90
N ALA A 328 3.01 2.29 -6.90
CA ALA A 328 2.44 2.58 -8.21
C ALA A 328 2.00 1.30 -8.95
N ASP A 329 2.66 0.17 -8.73
CA ASP A 329 2.27 -1.11 -9.32
C ASP A 329 0.94 -1.65 -8.73
N VAL A 330 0.63 -1.34 -7.47
CA VAL A 330 -0.58 -1.83 -6.78
C VAL A 330 -1.70 -0.81 -6.69
N VAL A 331 -1.40 0.48 -6.87
CA VAL A 331 -2.35 1.60 -6.98
C VAL A 331 -1.99 2.48 -8.19
N PRO A 332 -2.15 1.96 -9.42
CA PRO A 332 -1.74 2.66 -10.64
C PRO A 332 -2.61 3.89 -10.98
N GLU A 333 -3.79 4.01 -10.37
CA GLU A 333 -4.70 5.13 -10.60
C GLU A 333 -4.26 6.44 -9.92
N TYR A 334 -3.29 6.39 -9.00
CA TYR A 334 -2.81 7.57 -8.28
C TYR A 334 -1.52 8.14 -8.91
N ASP A 335 -1.37 9.47 -8.90
CA ASP A 335 -0.17 10.14 -9.40
C ASP A 335 0.98 10.12 -8.37
N TRP A 336 1.63 8.97 -8.25
CA TRP A 336 2.80 8.79 -7.39
C TRP A 336 3.99 9.66 -7.83
N ARG A 337 4.09 9.99 -9.12
CA ARG A 337 5.16 10.88 -9.64
C ARG A 337 4.92 12.32 -9.19
N GLY A 338 3.69 12.80 -9.22
CA GLY A 338 3.31 14.09 -8.64
C GLY A 338 3.59 14.18 -7.14
N LEU A 339 3.30 13.12 -6.39
CA LEU A 339 3.62 13.06 -4.95
C LEU A 339 5.14 13.08 -4.69
N ALA A 340 5.92 12.35 -5.48
CA ALA A 340 7.37 12.35 -5.41
C ALA A 340 7.95 13.73 -5.74
N ALA A 341 7.48 14.35 -6.82
CA ALA A 341 7.91 15.68 -7.24
C ALA A 341 7.60 16.75 -6.18
N SER A 342 6.45 16.65 -5.50
CA SER A 342 6.11 17.51 -4.36
C SER A 342 7.08 17.34 -3.20
N GLY A 343 7.41 16.10 -2.83
CA GLY A 343 8.40 15.81 -1.78
C GLY A 343 9.80 16.33 -2.09
N LEU A 344 10.26 16.15 -3.33
CA LEU A 344 11.56 16.65 -3.79
C LEU A 344 11.60 18.19 -3.78
N ASP A 345 10.53 18.85 -4.22
CA ASP A 345 10.42 20.31 -4.13
C ASP A 345 10.48 20.79 -2.68
N LEU A 346 9.78 20.12 -1.76
CA LEU A 346 9.82 20.44 -0.33
C LEU A 346 11.20 20.17 0.27
N ALA A 347 11.88 19.09 -0.08
CA ALA A 347 13.23 18.78 0.37
C ALA A 347 14.27 19.80 -0.13
N ARG A 348 14.08 20.34 -1.34
CA ARG A 348 14.94 21.39 -1.93
C ARG A 348 14.70 22.77 -1.29
N ARG A 349 13.44 23.14 -1.07
CA ARG A 349 13.07 24.47 -0.53
C ARG A 349 13.10 24.54 1.00
N GLY A 350 12.88 23.41 1.67
CA GLY A 350 12.75 23.31 3.13
C GLY A 350 14.08 23.13 3.83
N ARG A 351 15.13 23.83 3.39
CA ARG A 351 16.50 23.74 3.92
C ARG A 351 16.86 24.99 4.70
N PHE A 352 17.51 24.81 5.84
CA PHE A 352 17.76 25.88 6.82
C PHE A 352 19.17 25.86 7.38
N GLY A 353 19.57 26.98 7.98
CA GLY A 353 20.88 27.14 8.59
C GLY A 353 22.00 27.28 7.57
N LYS A 354 23.24 27.40 8.05
CA LYS A 354 24.44 27.40 7.20
C LYS A 354 24.69 26.04 6.55
N GLN A 355 24.11 25.00 7.14
CA GLN A 355 24.22 23.61 6.70
C GLN A 355 23.38 23.33 5.46
N ASP A 356 22.36 24.17 5.17
CA ASP A 356 21.45 23.97 4.04
C ASP A 356 20.77 22.59 4.07
N LEU A 357 20.15 22.26 5.21
CA LEU A 357 19.52 20.95 5.46
C LEU A 357 18.07 21.06 5.92
N PRO A 358 17.23 20.04 5.65
CA PRO A 358 15.87 19.99 6.16
C PRO A 358 15.83 19.66 7.67
N PRO A 359 14.84 20.18 8.42
CA PRO A 359 14.62 19.80 9.80
C PRO A 359 13.86 18.47 9.87
N ASP A 360 13.87 17.84 11.05
CA ASP A 360 13.01 16.71 11.36
C ASP A 360 11.53 17.03 11.11
N TRP A 361 11.10 18.24 11.48
CA TRP A 361 9.72 18.70 11.32
C TRP A 361 9.66 20.06 10.63
N THR A 362 8.92 20.14 9.52
CA THR A 362 8.77 21.35 8.70
C THR A 362 7.33 21.84 8.76
N ALA A 363 7.14 23.10 9.13
CA ALA A 363 5.86 23.78 9.00
C ALA A 363 5.71 24.36 7.59
N LEU A 364 4.56 24.07 6.99
CA LEU A 364 4.15 24.58 5.67
C LEU A 364 3.23 25.81 5.79
N GLY A 365 2.74 26.12 6.99
CA GLY A 365 1.84 27.25 7.22
C GLY A 365 2.52 28.61 7.15
N GLY A 366 1.88 29.55 6.43
CA GLY A 366 2.37 30.91 6.19
C GLY A 366 3.06 31.06 4.83
N ASP A 367 3.77 32.18 4.62
CA ASP A 367 4.36 32.51 3.31
C ASP A 367 5.68 31.79 3.02
N ARG A 368 6.31 31.20 4.04
CA ARG A 368 7.63 30.54 3.94
C ARG A 368 7.68 29.28 4.79
N LEU A 369 8.41 28.29 4.29
CA LEU A 369 8.75 27.09 5.05
C LEU A 369 9.63 27.45 6.25
N ARG A 370 9.48 26.71 7.34
CA ARG A 370 10.27 26.88 8.58
C ARG A 370 10.35 25.57 9.36
N PRO A 371 11.34 25.38 10.24
CA PRO A 371 11.26 24.38 11.29
C PRO A 371 9.95 24.56 12.08
N ALA A 372 9.23 23.47 12.32
CA ALA A 372 7.91 23.50 12.93
C ALA A 372 7.96 23.90 14.41
N ASN A 373 7.03 24.73 14.86
CA ASN A 373 6.90 25.12 16.27
C ASN A 373 6.50 23.92 17.14
N GLY A 374 7.09 23.86 18.33
CA GLY A 374 6.90 22.76 19.27
C GLY A 374 7.75 21.52 18.98
N PHE A 375 8.67 21.62 18.02
CA PHE A 375 9.70 20.62 17.74
C PHE A 375 11.08 21.26 17.78
N ASP A 376 12.10 20.46 18.10
CA ASP A 376 13.48 20.93 18.04
C ASP A 376 13.87 21.21 16.57
N PRO A 377 14.49 22.37 16.27
CA PRO A 377 14.82 22.75 14.90
C PRO A 377 16.14 22.09 14.47
N VAL A 378 16.14 20.76 14.42
CA VAL A 378 17.32 19.93 14.17
C VAL A 378 17.21 19.19 12.86
N PHE A 379 18.33 19.00 12.18
CA PHE A 379 18.53 17.82 11.34
C PHE A 379 18.98 16.71 12.29
N GLY A 380 18.10 15.75 12.59
CA GLY A 380 18.28 14.77 13.65
C GLY A 380 17.90 13.35 13.23
N TRP A 381 17.33 12.61 14.18
CA TRP A 381 17.04 11.18 14.04
C TRP A 381 16.01 10.88 12.96
N ASN A 382 15.11 11.82 12.65
CA ASN A 382 14.18 11.67 11.54
C ASN A 382 14.85 12.04 10.22
N ALA A 383 15.38 13.27 10.13
CA ALA A 383 15.86 13.84 8.89
C ALA A 383 17.04 13.06 8.27
N LEU A 384 17.79 12.29 9.04
CA LEU A 384 18.82 11.38 8.50
C LEU A 384 18.26 10.34 7.51
N ARG A 385 16.97 9.99 7.61
CA ARG A 385 16.32 9.06 6.66
C ARG A 385 16.06 9.70 5.30
N VAL A 386 16.06 11.03 5.19
CA VAL A 386 15.85 11.73 3.91
C VAL A 386 16.94 11.36 2.90
N PRO A 387 18.25 11.55 3.17
CA PRO A 387 19.28 11.11 2.23
C PRO A 387 19.33 9.59 2.04
N LEU A 388 18.98 8.80 3.07
CA LEU A 388 18.84 7.34 2.93
C LEU A 388 17.80 7.01 1.86
N TYR A 389 16.57 7.52 1.97
CA TYR A 389 15.50 7.23 1.03
C TYR A 389 15.75 7.80 -0.36
N LEU A 390 16.33 8.98 -0.46
CA LEU A 390 16.74 9.53 -1.76
C LEU A 390 17.76 8.63 -2.47
N ALA A 391 18.77 8.15 -1.74
CA ALA A 391 19.79 7.26 -2.32
C ALA A 391 19.26 5.85 -2.62
N MET A 392 18.29 5.36 -1.84
CA MET A 392 17.62 4.07 -2.08
C MET A 392 16.71 4.07 -3.31
N ALA A 393 16.11 5.22 -3.61
CA ALA A 393 15.03 5.31 -4.59
C ALA A 393 15.49 5.46 -6.05
N ASP A 394 16.79 5.72 -6.29
CA ASP A 394 17.41 5.70 -7.64
C ASP A 394 16.54 6.47 -8.68
N LEU A 395 16.17 7.70 -8.32
CA LEU A 395 14.94 8.41 -8.73
C LEU A 395 14.87 8.89 -10.20
N GLY A 396 15.32 8.11 -11.18
CA GLY A 396 15.20 8.44 -12.61
C GLY A 396 13.75 8.68 -13.06
N ASP A 397 12.83 7.76 -12.77
CA ASP A 397 11.44 7.83 -13.23
C ASP A 397 10.49 8.62 -12.32
N PHE A 398 10.95 8.97 -11.12
CA PHE A 398 10.20 9.73 -10.10
C PHE A 398 10.81 11.13 -9.85
N GLY A 399 11.68 11.59 -10.76
CA GLY A 399 12.11 12.99 -10.89
C GLY A 399 13.20 13.46 -9.92
N GLY A 400 13.81 12.55 -9.17
CA GLY A 400 14.95 12.86 -8.30
C GLY A 400 16.27 12.70 -9.04
N SER A 401 17.31 13.30 -8.49
CA SER A 401 18.65 13.29 -9.08
C SER A 401 19.69 13.05 -8.00
N ARG A 402 20.87 12.56 -8.40
CA ARG A 402 22.03 12.48 -7.49
C ARG A 402 22.37 13.84 -6.87
N ALA A 403 22.09 14.96 -7.57
CA ALA A 403 22.29 16.30 -7.03
C ALA A 403 21.44 16.62 -5.78
N ASP A 404 20.32 15.92 -5.57
CA ASP A 404 19.51 16.07 -4.36
C ASP A 404 20.22 15.53 -3.11
N LEU A 405 21.26 14.69 -3.27
CA LEU A 405 22.07 14.16 -2.17
C LEU A 405 23.21 15.09 -1.74
N ALA A 406 23.60 16.05 -2.59
CA ALA A 406 24.77 16.90 -2.38
C ALA A 406 24.76 17.70 -1.04
N PRO A 407 23.63 18.26 -0.57
CA PRO A 407 23.61 18.98 0.71
C PRO A 407 23.97 18.11 1.91
N TYR A 408 23.63 16.82 1.86
CA TYR A 408 23.87 15.88 2.97
C TYR A 408 25.33 15.41 3.01
N ALA A 409 26.00 15.32 1.86
CA ALA A 409 27.43 14.99 1.79
C ALA A 409 28.29 16.07 2.44
N ALA A 410 27.88 17.34 2.39
CA ALA A 410 28.59 18.43 3.05
C ALA A 410 28.55 18.34 4.59
N LEU A 411 27.60 17.58 5.16
CA LEU A 411 27.44 17.42 6.60
C LEU A 411 28.44 16.44 7.21
N TRP A 412 28.85 15.43 6.45
CA TRP A 412 29.62 14.29 6.95
C TRP A 412 30.91 14.17 6.16
N PRO A 413 32.09 14.09 6.82
CA PRO A 413 33.34 13.86 6.12
C PRO A 413 33.24 12.65 5.19
N ALA A 414 33.81 12.77 3.99
CA ALA A 414 33.75 11.74 2.96
C ALA A 414 34.09 10.34 3.51
N GLY A 415 33.25 9.35 3.17
CA GLY A 415 33.48 7.94 3.50
C GLY A 415 33.01 7.48 4.89
N GLY A 416 32.24 8.28 5.64
CA GLY A 416 31.69 7.83 6.94
C GLY A 416 32.75 7.63 8.02
N ALA A 417 33.88 8.32 7.92
CA ALA A 417 35.01 8.21 8.84
C ALA A 417 34.75 8.81 10.23
N ARG A 418 33.74 9.67 10.35
CA ARG A 418 33.25 10.20 11.63
C ARG A 418 31.80 9.80 11.85
N ASP A 419 31.43 9.67 13.11
CA ASP A 419 30.04 9.42 13.46
C ASP A 419 29.19 10.62 13.04
N PRO A 420 28.08 10.40 12.32
CA PRO A 420 27.17 11.46 11.97
C PRO A 420 26.55 12.07 13.24
N GLU A 421 26.26 13.37 13.16
CA GLU A 421 25.78 14.17 14.29
C GLU A 421 24.43 14.81 13.99
N ALA A 422 23.60 14.94 15.02
CA ALA A 422 22.41 15.79 14.99
C ALA A 422 22.84 17.25 15.14
N ILE A 423 22.30 18.13 14.31
CA ILE A 423 22.70 19.55 14.26
C ILE A 423 21.48 20.44 14.39
N ASN A 424 21.58 21.45 15.26
CA ASN A 424 20.58 22.49 15.40
C ASN A 424 20.73 23.48 14.24
N LEU A 425 19.70 23.59 13.40
CA LEU A 425 19.75 24.34 12.15
C LEU A 425 19.66 25.86 12.35
N LEU A 426 19.19 26.32 13.51
CA LEU A 426 19.15 27.76 13.80
C LEU A 426 20.49 28.29 14.31
N THR A 427 21.20 27.49 15.10
CA THR A 427 22.49 27.87 15.70
C THR A 427 23.69 27.34 14.92
N GLY A 428 23.49 26.32 14.10
CA GLY A 428 24.53 25.57 13.41
C GLY A 428 25.41 24.70 14.32
N LYS A 429 25.03 24.52 15.59
CA LYS A 429 25.81 23.73 16.56
C LYS A 429 25.37 22.27 16.55
N THR A 430 26.35 21.37 16.72
CA THR A 430 26.11 19.97 17.06
C THR A 430 25.29 19.89 18.35
N VAL A 431 24.20 19.11 18.29
CA VAL A 431 23.40 18.74 19.46
C VAL A 431 24.02 17.54 20.14
N SER A 432 24.24 16.47 19.39
CA SER A 432 24.96 15.27 19.84
C SER A 432 25.38 14.40 18.66
N ALA A 433 26.38 13.54 18.87
CA ALA A 433 26.62 12.42 17.98
C ALA A 433 25.48 11.40 18.09
N PHE A 434 25.18 10.69 17.01
CA PHE A 434 24.16 9.63 17.03
C PHE A 434 24.61 8.38 17.83
N GLY A 435 25.92 8.19 18.03
CA GLY A 435 26.48 7.29 19.05
C GLY A 435 26.52 5.79 18.69
N SER A 436 26.29 5.40 17.44
CA SER A 436 26.43 4.01 16.99
C SER A 436 26.95 3.92 15.56
N SER A 437 27.69 2.85 15.28
CA SER A 437 28.33 2.65 13.98
C SER A 437 27.34 2.51 12.81
N GLY A 438 26.14 1.98 13.05
CA GLY A 438 25.13 1.79 12.02
C GLY A 438 24.67 3.10 11.37
N TYR A 439 24.72 4.22 12.11
CA TYR A 439 24.41 5.52 11.52
C TYR A 439 25.41 5.94 10.43
N ARG A 440 26.66 5.44 10.46
CA ARG A 440 27.66 5.71 9.41
C ARG A 440 27.30 5.08 8.06
N ALA A 441 26.35 4.15 8.02
CA ALA A 441 25.89 3.54 6.77
C ALA A 441 25.15 4.53 5.85
N VAL A 442 24.47 5.54 6.41
CA VAL A 442 23.81 6.58 5.63
C VAL A 442 24.82 7.46 4.87
N PRO A 443 25.81 8.12 5.52
CA PRO A 443 26.84 8.86 4.79
C PRO A 443 27.67 7.99 3.85
N ALA A 444 27.92 6.72 4.19
CA ALA A 444 28.61 5.80 3.28
C ALA A 444 27.79 5.55 2.00
N LEU A 445 26.46 5.35 2.12
CA LEU A 445 25.57 5.22 0.97
C LEU A 445 25.55 6.50 0.13
N VAL A 446 25.49 7.67 0.77
CA VAL A 446 25.52 8.97 0.08
C VAL A 446 26.82 9.16 -0.70
N ALA A 447 27.98 8.88 -0.08
CA ALA A 447 29.29 9.01 -0.72
C ALA A 447 29.47 8.00 -1.88
N CYS A 448 28.93 6.80 -1.74
CA CYS A 448 28.88 5.81 -2.81
C CYS A 448 28.00 6.30 -3.98
N ALA A 449 26.79 6.80 -3.68
CA ALA A 449 25.85 7.30 -4.70
C ALA A 449 26.36 8.53 -5.48
N LEU A 450 27.08 9.43 -4.81
CA LEU A 450 27.61 10.66 -5.40
C LEU A 450 28.93 10.43 -6.14
N ASP A 451 29.90 9.81 -5.46
CA ASP A 451 31.30 9.84 -5.86
C ASP A 451 31.86 8.45 -6.23
N GLY A 452 31.05 7.39 -6.12
CA GLY A 452 31.53 6.01 -6.28
C GLY A 452 32.51 5.60 -5.18
N THR A 453 32.43 6.25 -4.00
CA THR A 453 33.32 5.93 -2.88
C THR A 453 33.14 4.47 -2.45
N PRO A 454 34.23 3.69 -2.31
CA PRO A 454 34.13 2.29 -1.89
C PRO A 454 33.38 2.11 -0.56
N TRP A 455 32.51 1.11 -0.51
CA TRP A 455 31.73 0.83 0.68
C TRP A 455 32.63 0.34 1.83
N PRO A 456 32.55 0.91 3.05
CA PRO A 456 33.37 0.46 4.16
C PRO A 456 33.08 -0.99 4.57
N ALA A 457 34.10 -1.85 4.55
CA ALA A 457 33.96 -3.27 4.91
C ALA A 457 33.35 -3.49 6.31
N ALA A 458 33.66 -2.61 7.27
CA ALA A 458 33.10 -2.66 8.64
C ALA A 458 31.58 -2.46 8.70
N LEU A 459 30.97 -1.84 7.69
CA LEU A 459 29.53 -1.61 7.59
C LEU A 459 28.81 -2.75 6.83
N SER A 460 29.55 -3.75 6.33
CA SER A 460 28.99 -4.91 5.63
C SER A 460 28.65 -6.09 6.53
N ARG A 461 28.85 -5.94 7.85
CA ARG A 461 28.58 -6.96 8.88
C ARG A 461 27.56 -6.46 9.89
N PHE A 462 26.86 -7.40 10.52
CA PHE A 462 26.03 -7.10 11.69
C PHE A 462 26.94 -6.72 12.88
N GLU A 463 26.47 -5.79 13.71
CA GLU A 463 27.09 -5.40 14.98
C GLU A 463 26.00 -5.35 16.05
N ASP A 464 26.35 -5.65 17.30
CA ASP A 464 25.41 -5.54 18.43
C ASP A 464 25.27 -4.08 18.84
N GLU A 465 24.32 -3.39 18.20
CA GLU A 465 23.95 -2.01 18.45
C GLU A 465 22.42 -1.90 18.59
N PRO A 466 21.88 -0.76 19.08
CA PRO A 466 20.44 -0.62 19.24
C PRO A 466 19.66 -0.82 17.93
N TYR A 467 18.37 -1.12 18.06
CA TYR A 467 17.45 -1.40 16.96
C TYR A 467 17.59 -0.44 15.76
N TYR A 468 17.56 0.86 16.01
CA TYR A 468 17.49 1.87 14.95
C TYR A 468 18.77 1.92 14.07
N PRO A 469 19.99 2.11 14.61
CA PRO A 469 21.22 2.08 13.80
C PRO A 469 21.44 0.73 13.11
N ALA A 470 21.12 -0.39 13.76
CA ALA A 470 21.24 -1.72 13.14
C ALA A 470 20.32 -1.84 11.90
N THR A 471 19.11 -1.29 11.98
CA THR A 471 18.14 -1.27 10.87
C THR A 471 18.62 -0.39 9.72
N LEU A 472 19.06 0.85 10.00
CA LEU A 472 19.59 1.77 8.99
C LEU A 472 20.79 1.17 8.25
N ARG A 473 21.66 0.44 8.96
CA ARG A 473 22.79 -0.26 8.36
C ARG A 473 22.34 -1.25 7.29
N LEU A 474 21.37 -2.11 7.60
CA LEU A 474 20.92 -3.14 6.66
C LEU A 474 20.17 -2.54 5.47
N LEU A 475 19.35 -1.50 5.69
CA LEU A 475 18.69 -0.77 4.61
C LEU A 475 19.71 -0.13 3.66
N ALA A 476 20.71 0.57 4.22
CA ALA A 476 21.73 1.23 3.43
C ALA A 476 22.63 0.23 2.69
N LEU A 477 23.00 -0.88 3.32
CA LEU A 477 23.79 -1.95 2.70
C LEU A 477 23.02 -2.62 1.55
N ALA A 478 21.74 -2.93 1.74
CA ALA A 478 20.90 -3.51 0.70
C ALA A 478 20.80 -2.57 -0.51
N ALA A 479 20.64 -1.27 -0.25
CA ALA A 479 20.61 -0.25 -1.29
C ALA A 479 21.97 -0.12 -2.01
N ALA A 480 23.07 -0.04 -1.27
CA ALA A 480 24.41 0.06 -1.84
C ALA A 480 24.71 -1.09 -2.80
N ARG A 481 24.50 -2.34 -2.37
CA ARG A 481 24.75 -3.52 -3.20
C ARG A 481 23.86 -3.62 -4.44
N THR A 482 22.64 -3.09 -4.36
CA THR A 482 21.65 -3.21 -5.44
C THR A 482 21.79 -2.07 -6.45
N ARG A 483 22.00 -0.84 -5.98
CA ARG A 483 21.95 0.39 -6.78
C ARG A 483 23.32 0.88 -7.20
N TYR A 484 24.34 0.57 -6.41
CA TYR A 484 25.69 1.07 -6.59
C TYR A 484 26.71 -0.08 -6.48
N PRO A 485 26.58 -1.13 -7.30
CA PRO A 485 27.50 -2.27 -7.27
C PRO A 485 28.95 -1.87 -7.53
N GLU A 486 29.19 -0.73 -8.18
CA GLU A 486 30.52 -0.15 -8.40
C GLU A 486 31.29 0.21 -7.13
N CYS A 487 30.61 0.29 -5.98
CA CYS A 487 31.24 0.58 -4.68
C CYS A 487 31.79 -0.68 -3.98
N PHE A 488 31.66 -1.87 -4.57
CA PHE A 488 32.14 -3.17 -4.08
C PHE A 488 33.07 -3.82 -5.09
#